data_AF-A0A8J2LGH4-F1
#
_entry.id   AF-A0A8J2LGH4-F1
#
_cell.length_a   1.000
_cell.length_b   1.000
_cell.length_c   1.000
_cell.angle_alpha   90.00
_cell.angle_beta   90.00
_cell.angle_gamma   90.00
#
_symmetry.space_group_name_H-M   'P 1'
#
loop_
_entity.id
_entity.type
_entity.pdbx_description
1 polymer ?
#
loop_
_entity_poly.entity_id
_entity_poly.type
_entity_poly.pdbx_seq_one_letter_code
_entity_poly.pdbx_strand_id
1 'polypeptide(L)'
;MLEEYPFRFLGYDKQGVIVIGIPAGIWEVKPRAQSGNGRELLLHITQILERFARFLKSNYSVETIKPQAVLILDLHHLSIQQSVSKPGE
;
A
#
# COMPACT_ATOMS: atom_id res chain seq x y z
N MET A 1 2.52 14.00 -4.22
CA MET A 1 1.34 13.38 -3.56
C MET A 1 1.11 11.92 -4.01
N LEU A 2 0.93 11.59 -5.30
CA LEU A 2 0.79 10.17 -5.73
C LEU A 2 2.12 9.39 -5.79
N GLU A 3 3.25 10.09 -5.78
CA GLU A 3 4.60 9.52 -5.79
C GLU A 3 5.05 9.02 -4.40
N GLU A 4 4.39 9.44 -3.31
CA GLU A 4 4.78 9.11 -1.93
C GLU A 4 4.41 7.67 -1.54
N TYR A 5 3.41 7.09 -2.19
CA TYR A 5 2.90 5.76 -1.85
C TYR A 5 2.69 4.90 -3.12
N PRO A 6 3.77 4.55 -3.83
CA PRO A 6 3.66 3.86 -5.11
C PRO A 6 3.20 2.41 -4.94
N PHE A 7 2.56 1.86 -5.97
CA PHE A 7 2.44 0.42 -6.19
C PHE A 7 2.94 0.09 -7.60
N ARG A 8 3.36 -1.15 -7.82
CA ARG A 8 3.92 -1.60 -9.11
C ARG A 8 3.25 -2.89 -9.55
N PHE A 9 2.87 -2.97 -10.83
CA PHE A 9 2.50 -4.24 -11.44
C PHE A 9 3.76 -5.09 -11.66
N LEU A 10 3.75 -6.31 -11.14
CA LEU A 10 4.89 -7.23 -11.20
C LEU A 10 4.66 -8.41 -12.17
N GLY A 11 3.49 -8.47 -12.82
CA GLY A 11 3.13 -9.55 -13.73
C GLY A 11 1.99 -10.42 -13.18
N TYR A 12 2.00 -11.68 -13.58
CA TYR A 12 1.02 -12.68 -13.15
C TYR A 12 1.72 -13.82 -12.41
N ASP A 13 1.03 -14.41 -11.43
CA ASP A 13 1.50 -15.62 -10.77
C ASP A 13 1.26 -16.87 -11.65
N LYS A 14 1.62 -18.04 -11.11
CA LYS A 14 1.45 -19.33 -11.81
C LYS A 14 -0.01 -19.70 -12.14
N GLN A 15 -0.98 -19.02 -11.54
CA GLN A 15 -2.42 -19.22 -11.77
C GLN A 15 -3.02 -18.14 -12.67
N GLY A 16 -2.20 -17.22 -13.19
CA GLY A 16 -2.69 -16.09 -13.98
C GLY A 16 -3.29 -14.97 -13.12
N VAL A 17 -2.99 -14.93 -11.83
CA VAL A 17 -3.45 -13.87 -10.91
C VAL A 17 -2.48 -12.70 -10.95
N ILE A 18 -3.02 -11.49 -11.04
CA ILE A 18 -2.23 -10.24 -11.03
C ILE A 18 -1.41 -10.15 -9.74
N VAL A 19 -0.13 -9.84 -9.88
CA VAL A 19 0.80 -9.62 -8.77
C VAL A 19 1.17 -8.13 -8.70
N ILE A 20 0.98 -7.53 -7.52
CA ILE A 20 1.33 -6.14 -7.24
C ILE A 20 2.38 -6.06 -6.14
N GLY A 21 3.39 -5.21 -6.34
CA GLY A 21 4.38 -4.84 -5.34
C GLY A 21 4.07 -3.50 -4.69
N ILE A 22 4.13 -3.45 -3.37
CA ILE A 22 3.98 -2.24 -2.56
C ILE A 22 5.24 -2.08 -1.70
N PRO A 23 6.11 -1.10 -1.98
CA PRO A 23 7.29 -0.81 -1.18
C PRO A 23 6.89 -0.01 0.08
N ALA A 24 6.13 -0.64 0.96
CA ALA A 24 5.63 -0.04 2.18
C ALA A 24 6.75 0.34 3.19
N GLY A 25 7.92 -0.27 3.09
CA GLY A 25 9.06 0.03 3.96
C GLY A 25 9.70 1.41 3.72
N ILE A 26 9.52 2.02 2.55
CA ILE A 26 9.98 3.38 2.26
C ILE A 26 8.90 4.45 2.47
N TRP A 27 7.68 4.03 2.83
CA TRP A 27 6.58 4.96 3.05
C TRP A 27 6.82 5.74 4.34
N GLU A 28 6.82 7.07 4.27
CA GLU A 28 6.87 7.94 5.44
C GLU A 28 5.50 7.96 6.15
N VAL A 29 5.09 6.83 6.72
CA VAL A 29 3.80 6.67 7.42
C VAL A 29 3.82 7.37 8.78
N LYS A 30 4.98 7.39 9.44
CA LYS A 30 5.14 7.81 10.83
C LYS A 30 5.03 9.33 11.06
N PRO A 31 5.64 10.21 10.24
CA PRO A 31 5.49 11.65 10.41
C PRO A 31 4.02 12.09 10.35
N ARG A 32 3.21 11.48 9.48
CA ARG A 32 1.77 11.79 9.32
C ARG A 32 0.87 11.13 10.37
N ALA A 33 1.23 9.95 10.85
CA ALA A 33 0.49 9.31 11.95
C ALA A 33 0.69 10.06 13.29
N GLN A 34 1.90 10.59 13.53
CA GLN A 34 2.24 11.31 14.76
C GLN A 34 1.80 12.79 14.75
N SER A 35 1.61 13.41 13.59
CA SER A 35 1.15 14.80 13.46
C SER A 35 -0.36 15.00 13.72
N GLY A 36 -1.10 13.95 14.11
CA GLY A 36 -2.56 13.99 14.24
C GLY A 36 -3.31 13.77 12.92
N ASN A 37 -2.59 13.55 11.82
CA ASN A 37 -3.16 13.39 10.47
C ASN A 37 -3.53 11.94 10.13
N GLY A 38 -3.95 11.14 11.11
CA GLY A 38 -4.38 9.75 10.88
C GLY A 38 -5.52 9.62 9.85
N ARG A 39 -6.40 10.63 9.78
CA ARG A 39 -7.45 10.72 8.75
C ARG A 39 -6.87 10.90 7.34
N GLU A 40 -5.78 11.65 7.22
CA GLU A 40 -5.07 11.88 5.96
C GLU A 40 -4.41 10.58 5.49
N LEU A 41 -3.78 9.84 6.40
CA LEU A 41 -3.23 8.51 6.12
C LEU A 41 -4.30 7.52 5.64
N LEU A 42 -5.46 7.47 6.29
CA LEU A 42 -6.59 6.64 5.86
C LEU A 42 -7.13 7.05 4.48
N LEU A 43 -7.15 8.35 4.18
CA LEU A 43 -7.52 8.86 2.87
C LEU A 43 -6.53 8.36 1.80
N HIS A 44 -5.22 8.37 2.08
CA HIS A 44 -4.20 7.87 1.16
C HIS A 44 -4.32 6.37 0.92
N ILE A 45 -4.50 5.58 1.98
CA ILE A 45 -4.70 4.13 1.85
C ILE A 45 -5.93 3.86 0.98
N THR A 46 -7.04 4.59 1.21
CA THR A 46 -8.26 4.48 0.41
C THR A 46 -7.99 4.78 -1.06
N GLN A 47 -7.27 5.87 -1.39
CA GLN A 47 -6.93 6.23 -2.76
C GLN A 47 -6.08 5.16 -3.47
N ILE A 48 -5.15 4.52 -2.74
CA ILE A 48 -4.33 3.42 -3.27
C ILE A 48 -5.22 2.22 -3.59
N LEU A 49 -6.11 1.85 -2.66
CA LEU A 49 -7.06 0.75 -2.86
C LEU A 49 -8.02 1.02 -4.02
N GLU A 50 -8.48 2.26 -4.22
CA GLU A 50 -9.32 2.64 -5.36
C GLU A 50 -8.59 2.57 -6.70
N ARG A 51 -7.33 3.01 -6.77
CA ARG A 51 -6.51 2.87 -7.98
C ARG A 51 -6.26 1.40 -8.30
N PHE A 52 -6.00 0.61 -7.28
CA PHE A 52 -5.84 -0.83 -7.40
C PHE A 52 -7.12 -1.50 -7.91
N ALA A 53 -8.28 -1.19 -7.34
CA ALA A 53 -9.56 -1.74 -7.79
C ALA A 53 -9.86 -1.38 -9.27
N ARG A 54 -9.55 -0.14 -9.68
CA ARG A 54 -9.65 0.27 -11.10
C ARG A 54 -8.69 -0.50 -12.00
N PHE A 55 -7.45 -0.71 -11.56
CA PHE A 55 -6.47 -1.51 -12.29
C PHE A 55 -6.93 -2.96 -12.45
N LEU A 56 -7.44 -3.60 -11.40
CA LEU A 56 -7.98 -4.95 -11.51
C LEU A 56 -9.15 -4.98 -12.49
N LYS A 57 -10.09 -4.02 -12.39
CA LYS A 57 -11.24 -3.94 -13.29
C LYS A 57 -10.85 -3.74 -14.76
N SER A 58 -9.77 -3.04 -15.07
CA SER A 58 -9.31 -2.86 -16.45
C SER A 58 -8.57 -4.08 -17.02
N ASN A 59 -8.03 -4.94 -16.15
CA ASN A 59 -7.22 -6.10 -16.55
C ASN A 59 -7.97 -7.44 -16.45
N TYR A 60 -9.13 -7.47 -15.81
CA TYR A 60 -10.03 -8.62 -15.78
C TYR A 60 -11.19 -8.45 -16.76
N SER A 61 -11.46 -9.47 -17.57
CA SER A 61 -12.69 -9.56 -18.36
C SER A 61 -13.86 -10.01 -17.46
N VAL A 62 -15.08 -9.61 -17.82
CA VAL A 62 -16.34 -9.83 -17.07
C VAL A 62 -16.61 -11.32 -16.75
N GLU A 63 -15.93 -12.25 -17.45
CA GLU A 63 -16.11 -13.69 -17.29
C GLU A 63 -15.24 -14.33 -16.19
N THR A 64 -14.29 -13.60 -15.59
CA THR A 64 -13.46 -14.13 -14.50
C THR A 64 -14.19 -14.03 -13.15
N ILE A 65 -14.46 -15.20 -12.56
CA ILE A 65 -15.45 -15.42 -11.48
C ILE A 65 -15.14 -14.72 -10.14
N LYS A 66 -13.99 -14.06 -9.98
CA LYS A 66 -13.73 -13.07 -8.91
C LYS A 66 -12.42 -12.35 -9.24
N PRO A 67 -12.37 -11.01 -9.32
CA PRO A 67 -11.11 -10.30 -9.43
C PRO A 67 -10.30 -10.57 -8.17
N GLN A 68 -9.22 -11.34 -8.33
CA GLN A 68 -8.29 -11.69 -7.28
C GLN A 68 -6.93 -11.07 -7.58
N ALA A 69 -6.12 -10.85 -6.56
CA ALA A 69 -4.79 -10.27 -6.74
C ALA A 69 -3.88 -10.68 -5.60
N VAL A 70 -2.59 -10.84 -5.93
CA VAL A 70 -1.52 -11.12 -4.98
C VAL A 70 -0.85 -9.80 -4.62
N LEU A 71 -0.74 -9.53 -3.33
CA LEU A 71 -0.09 -8.35 -2.79
C LEU A 71 1.26 -8.74 -2.19
N ILE A 72 2.34 -8.14 -2.69
CA ILE A 72 3.67 -8.25 -2.11
C ILE A 72 3.95 -6.94 -1.38
N LEU A 73 3.98 -7.01 -0.04
CA LEU A 73 4.39 -5.90 0.80
C LEU A 73 5.89 -5.99 1.03
N ASP A 74 6.64 -5.11 0.37
CA ASP A 74 8.06 -4.94 0.63
C ASP A 74 8.25 -3.97 1.80
N LEU A 75 8.71 -4.52 2.92
CA LEU A 75 8.98 -3.81 4.17
C LEU A 75 10.47 -3.52 4.36
N HIS A 76 11.31 -3.71 3.35
CA HIS A 76 12.70 -3.28 3.42
C HIS A 76 12.75 -1.77 3.67
N HIS A 77 13.65 -1.37 4.56
CA HIS A 77 13.76 0.01 5.08
C HIS A 77 12.66 0.46 6.04
N LEU A 78 11.73 -0.42 6.42
CA LEU A 78 10.78 -0.12 7.50
C LEU A 78 11.56 0.05 8.82
N SER A 79 11.83 1.31 9.16
CA SER A 79 12.48 1.65 10.42
C SER A 79 11.43 1.82 11.52
N ILE A 80 11.30 0.81 12.37
CA ILE A 80 10.58 0.93 13.64
C ILE A 80 11.54 1.56 14.67
N GLN A 81 12.07 2.76 14.43
CA GLN A 81 12.79 3.47 15.49
C GLN A 81 11.80 3.91 16.57
N GLN A 82 11.59 3.05 17.56
CA GLN A 82 11.00 3.40 18.85
C GLN A 82 12.03 4.23 19.62
N SER A 83 11.68 5.48 19.93
CA SER A 83 12.10 6.07 21.19
C SER A 83 10.83 6.53 21.88
N VAL A 84 10.38 5.66 22.78
CA VAL A 84 9.61 5.96 23.98
C VAL A 84 9.80 7.42 24.35
N SER A 85 8.72 8.21 24.33
CA SER A 85 8.67 9.46 25.09
C SER A 85 9.05 9.09 26.52
N LYS A 86 10.22 9.52 26.99
CA LYS A 86 10.55 9.39 28.41
C LYS A 86 9.39 10.05 29.19
N PRO A 87 8.72 9.34 30.11
CA PRO A 87 7.86 10.02 31.06
C PRO A 87 8.78 10.67 32.11
N GLY A 88 8.76 12.01 32.16
CA GLY A 88 9.39 12.79 33.22
C GLY A 88 10.50 13.72 32.74
N GLU A 89 10.11 14.96 32.41
CA GLU A 89 10.72 16.19 32.93
C GLU A 89 9.59 17.17 33.27
#